data_AF-A0A2H0DH37-F1
#
_entry.id   AF-A0A2H0DH37-F1
#
_cell.length_a   1.000
_cell.length_b   1.000
_cell.length_c   1.000
_cell.angle_alpha   90.00
_cell.angle_beta   90.00
_cell.angle_gamma   90.00
#
_symmetry.space_group_name_H-M   'P 1'
#
loop_
_entity.id
_entity.type
_entity.pdbx_description
1 polymer ?
#
loop_
_entity_poly.entity_id
_entity_poly.type
_entity_poly.pdbx_seq_one_letter_code
_entity_poly.pdbx_strand_id
1 'polypeptide(L)' 'MTCCDTPGLKPISEAMEIMRSKISALTEIEMVSLYQSLDRVLAEDVVSPMDIPPHANS' A
#
# COMPACT_ATOMS: atom_id res chain seq x y z
N MET A 1 -3.56 -26.85 12.96
CA MET A 1 -2.10 -26.98 12.78
C MET A 1 -1.80 -26.64 11.35
N THR A 2 -1.06 -25.55 11.10
CA THR A 2 -0.68 -25.13 9.75
C THR A 2 0.40 -26.08 9.25
N CYS A 3 0.28 -26.55 8.01
CA CYS A 3 1.16 -27.55 7.39
C CYS A 3 2.65 -27.16 7.26
N CYS A 4 3.04 -25.97 7.74
CA CYS A 4 4.39 -25.41 7.60
C CYS A 4 5.13 -25.26 8.94
N ASP A 5 4.55 -25.69 10.06
CA ASP A 5 5.18 -25.55 11.38
C ASP A 5 5.98 -26.82 11.75
N THR A 6 7.23 -26.88 11.30
CA THR A 6 8.15 -27.98 11.63
C THR A 6 8.95 -27.64 12.91
N PRO A 7 9.04 -28.52 13.91
CA PRO A 7 9.81 -28.28 15.12
C PRO A 7 11.28 -27.95 14.82
N GLY A 8 11.81 -26.89 15.43
CA GLY A 8 13.19 -26.43 15.25
C GLY A 8 13.40 -25.45 14.09
N LEU A 9 12.38 -25.23 13.25
CA LEU A 9 12.37 -24.15 12.26
C LEU A 9 11.58 -22.95 12.78
N LYS A 10 11.96 -21.78 12.31
CA LYS A 10 11.27 -20.54 12.61
C LYS A 10 9.94 -20.51 11.83
N PRO A 11 8.78 -20.25 12.46
CA PRO A 11 7.50 -20.16 11.75
C PRO A 11 7.53 -19.09 10.67
N ILE A 12 6.77 -19.32 9.59
CA ILE A 12 6.74 -18.38 8.45
C ILE A 12 6.25 -16.99 8.86
N SER A 13 5.28 -16.90 9.79
CA SER A 13 4.78 -15.63 10.32
C SER A 13 5.88 -14.82 11.01
N GLU A 14 6.68 -15.47 11.85
CA GLU A 14 7.81 -14.83 12.54
C GLU A 14 8.87 -14.37 11.54
N ALA A 15 9.17 -15.18 10.53
CA ALA A 15 10.09 -14.78 9.47
C ALA A 15 9.58 -13.54 8.70
N MET A 16 8.29 -13.47 8.41
CA MET A 16 7.65 -12.32 7.75
C MET A 16 7.71 -11.06 8.61
N GLU A 17 7.47 -11.17 9.92
CA GLU A 17 7.60 -10.06 10.86
C GLU A 17 9.04 -9.54 10.92
N ILE A 18 10.03 -10.43 11.01
CA ILE A 18 11.45 -10.05 11.00
C ILE A 18 11.81 -9.32 9.70
N MET A 19 11.39 -9.84 8.55
CA MET A 19 11.66 -9.20 7.26
C MET A 19 11.03 -7.80 7.19
N ARG A 20 9.76 -7.66 7.61
CA ARG A 20 9.08 -6.36 7.65
C ARG A 20 9.73 -5.36 8.60
N SER A 21 10.23 -5.81 9.76
CA SER A 21 10.89 -4.93 10.74
C SER A 21 12.21 -4.32 10.25
N LYS A 22 12.80 -4.90 9.21
CA LYS A 22 14.10 -4.49 8.67
C LYS A 22 14.01 -3.62 7.42
N ILE A 23 12.82 -3.42 6.88
CA ILE A 23 12.60 -2.58 5.70
C ILE A 23 11.80 -1.34 6.08
N SER A 24 12.06 -0.24 5.40
CA SER A 24 11.24 0.98 5.47
C SER A 24 10.51 1.16 4.13
N ALA A 25 9.33 1.78 4.18
CA ALA A 25 8.65 2.20 2.96
C ALA A 25 9.49 3.23 2.19
N LEU A 26 9.40 3.22 0.87
CA LEU A 26 9.98 4.27 0.03
C LEU A 26 9.13 5.54 0.20
N THR A 27 9.79 6.68 0.42
CA THR A 27 9.15 7.99 0.63
C THR A 27 9.47 8.99 -0.47
N GLU A 28 10.29 8.62 -1.45
CA GLU A 28 10.54 9.46 -2.63
C GLU A 28 9.28 9.51 -3.49
N ILE A 29 8.96 10.70 -3.99
CA ILE A 29 7.74 10.96 -4.76
C ILE A 29 8.11 11.59 -6.10
N GLU A 30 7.31 11.31 -7.12
CA GLU A 30 7.36 12.03 -8.38
C GLU A 30 5.93 12.33 -8.84
N MET A 31 5.76 13.45 -9.54
CA MET A 31 4.50 13.80 -10.16
C MET A 31 4.48 13.27 -11.59
N VAL A 32 3.52 12.40 -11.88
CA VAL A 32 3.33 11.80 -13.21
C VAL A 32 1.95 12.17 -13.75
N SER A 33 1.78 12.05 -15.06
CA SER A 33 0.46 12.19 -15.68
C SER A 33 -0.45 11.00 -15.31
N LEU A 34 -1.77 11.19 -15.39
CA LEU A 34 -2.76 10.13 -15.14
C LEU A 34 -2.55 8.90 -16.05
N TYR A 35 -2.08 9.10 -17.28
CA TYR A 35 -1.79 8.00 -18.21
C TYR A 35 -0.63 7.11 -17.74
N GLN A 36 0.26 7.65 -16.90
CA GLN A 36 1.42 6.96 -16.37
C GLN A 36 1.21 6.49 -14.92
N SER A 37 0.06 6.78 -14.31
CA SER A 37 -0.18 6.48 -12.90
C SER A 37 -0.71 5.07 -12.63
N LEU A 38 -1.04 4.28 -13.67
CA LEU A 38 -1.50 2.89 -13.51
C LEU A 38 -0.41 2.05 -12.82
N ASP A 39 -0.82 1.20 -11.88
CA ASP A 39 0.05 0.32 -11.07
C ASP A 39 1.06 1.04 -10.15
N ARG A 40 0.87 2.35 -9.92
CA ARG A 40 1.67 3.15 -8.98
C ARG A 40 0.98 3.22 -7.61
N VAL A 41 1.77 3.47 -6.56
CA VAL A 41 1.24 3.73 -5.20
C VAL A 41 1.09 5.23 -5.00
N LEU A 42 -0.05 5.67 -4.47
CA LEU A 42 -0.28 7.08 -4.10
C LEU A 42 0.68 7.50 -2.98
N ALA A 43 1.32 8.65 -3.17
CA ALA A 43 2.19 9.24 -2.17
C ALA A 43 1.43 9.95 -1.04
N GLU A 44 0.24 10.48 -1.36
CA GLU A 44 -0.61 11.24 -0.46
C GLU A 44 -2.09 10.99 -0.78
N ASP A 45 -2.97 11.40 0.15
CA ASP A 45 -4.42 11.26 -0.01
C ASP A 45 -4.95 12.11 -1.17
N VAL A 46 -5.85 11.53 -1.97
CA VAL A 46 -6.54 12.27 -3.04
C VAL A 46 -7.81 12.91 -2.48
N VAL A 47 -7.80 14.24 -2.34
CA VAL A 47 -8.93 15.03 -1.86
C VAL A 47 -9.65 15.68 -3.03
N SER A 48 -10.98 15.55 -3.09
CA SER A 48 -11.77 16.22 -4.12
C SER A 48 -11.65 17.74 -3.97
N PRO A 49 -11.31 18.49 -5.03
CA PRO A 49 -11.25 19.94 -4.96
C PRO A 49 -12.64 20.60 -5.01
N MET A 50 -13.71 19.82 -5.24
CA MET A 50 -15.08 20.33 -5.38
C MET A 50 -16.13 19.28 -5.05
N ASP A 51 -17.35 19.73 -4.80
CA ASP A 51 -18.52 18.87 -4.64
C ASP A 51 -18.92 18.23 -5.98
N ILE A 52 -19.35 16.97 -5.92
CA ILE A 52 -19.81 16.21 -7.09
C ILE A 52 -21.16 15.53 -6.73
N PRO A 53 -22.31 16.05 -7.23
CA PRO A 53 -22.44 17.17 -8.17
C PRO A 53 -22.20 18.54 -7.50
N PRO A 54 -21.74 19.56 -8.24
CA PRO A 54 -21.47 20.89 -7.69
C PRO A 54 -22.75 21.68 -7.38
N HIS A 55 -23.86 21.31 -8.01
CA HIS A 55 -25.15 21.96 -7.88
C HIS A 55 -26.27 20.90 -7.90
N ALA A 56 -27.41 21.23 -7.31
CA ALA A 56 -28.60 20.39 -7.41
C ALA A 56 -29.00 20.20 -8.88
N ASN A 57 -29.15 18.94 -9.28
CA ASN A 57 -29.69 18.52 -10.57
C ASN A 57 -31.10 17.94 -10.37
N SER A 58 -31.98 18.16 -11.36
CA SER A 58 -33.41 17.83 -11.28
C SER A 58 -33.75 16.39 -11.63
#